data_AF-A0A2V9SRE0-F1
#
_entry.id   AF-A0A2V9SRE0-F1
#
_cell.length_a   1.000
_cell.length_b   1.000
_cell.length_c   1.000
_cell.angle_alpha   90.00
_cell.angle_beta   90.00
_cell.angle_gamma   90.00
#
_symmetry.space_group_name_H-M   'P 1'
#
loop_
_entity.id
_entity.type
_entity.pdbx_description
1 polymer ?
#
loop_
_entity_poly.entity_id
_entity_poly.type
_entity_poly.pdbx_seq_one_letter_code
_entity_poly.pdbx_strand_id
1 'polypeptide(L)'
;NLKNDKAQNEADARKKIQMIINRLDSGDDFATLAMNYSEDTDTSSNGGDLGFTPESSLRNTDPTTRDIVTKLKPGQYSPVIAVTNPASKQLFGFRIVKLVAKEPAGQRELGDPRVQQAVRTQLRDRREQLLKAAYYEVLRDQAKVENYYAQKVLDTNAVAQ
;
A
#
# COMPACT_ATOMS: atom_id res chain seq x y z
N ASN A 1 -2.33 -17.63 5.84
CA ASN A 1 -2.60 -17.78 7.27
C ASN A 1 -2.21 -19.17 7.77
N LEU A 2 -2.05 -19.34 9.09
CA LEU A 2 -1.66 -20.61 9.71
C LEU A 2 -2.72 -21.72 9.63
N LYS A 3 -4.00 -21.35 9.45
CA LYS A 3 -5.11 -22.31 9.34
C LYS A 3 -5.35 -22.83 7.93
N ASN A 4 -4.68 -22.29 6.91
CA ASN A 4 -4.91 -22.56 5.49
C ASN A 4 -6.39 -22.46 5.09
N ASP A 5 -7.16 -21.59 5.74
CA ASP A 5 -8.62 -21.51 5.64
C ASP A 5 -9.08 -20.40 4.68
N LYS A 6 -8.38 -20.24 3.55
CA LYS A 6 -8.67 -19.17 2.58
C LYS A 6 -10.13 -19.25 2.11
N ALA A 7 -10.86 -18.14 2.19
CA ALA A 7 -12.23 -18.07 1.72
C ALA A 7 -12.28 -18.30 0.20
N GLN A 8 -13.19 -19.17 -0.26
CA GLN A 8 -13.29 -19.54 -1.67
C GLN A 8 -14.29 -18.65 -2.44
N ASN A 9 -15.19 -17.99 -1.73
CA ASN A 9 -16.22 -17.12 -2.29
C ASN A 9 -16.62 -16.04 -1.29
N GLU A 10 -17.47 -15.11 -1.73
CA GLU A 10 -17.95 -14.01 -0.90
C GLU A 10 -18.69 -14.46 0.37
N ALA A 11 -19.53 -15.50 0.27
CA ALA A 11 -20.31 -15.97 1.41
C ALA A 11 -19.41 -16.56 2.51
N ASP A 12 -18.37 -17.30 2.11
CA ASP A 12 -17.36 -17.83 3.03
C ASP A 12 -16.54 -16.70 3.65
N ALA A 13 -16.16 -15.68 2.86
CA ALA A 13 -15.43 -14.51 3.36
C ALA A 13 -16.27 -13.72 4.39
N ARG A 14 -17.57 -13.55 4.14
CA ARG A 14 -18.52 -12.92 5.08
C ARG A 14 -18.62 -13.70 6.39
N LYS A 15 -18.80 -15.03 6.31
CA LYS A 15 -18.88 -15.89 7.52
C LYS A 15 -17.57 -15.84 8.31
N LYS A 16 -16.44 -15.91 7.62
CA LYS A 16 -15.11 -15.89 8.22
C LYS A 16 -14.84 -14.56 8.94
N ILE A 17 -15.06 -13.42 8.28
CA ILE A 17 -14.82 -12.13 8.93
C ILE A 17 -15.79 -11.87 10.09
N GLN A 18 -17.03 -12.39 10.00
CA GLN A 18 -17.99 -12.31 11.10
C GLN A 18 -17.56 -13.15 12.31
N MET A 19 -17.01 -14.34 12.07
CA MET A 19 -16.42 -15.15 13.14
C MET A 19 -15.25 -14.41 13.80
N ILE A 20 -14.37 -13.78 13.01
CA ILE A 20 -13.21 -13.05 13.54
C ILE A 20 -13.64 -11.86 14.41
N ILE A 21 -14.61 -11.05 13.97
CA ILE A 21 -15.07 -9.90 14.78
C ILE A 21 -15.74 -10.39 16.09
N ASN A 22 -16.52 -11.46 16.06
CA ASN A 22 -17.14 -12.01 17.27
C ASN A 22 -16.09 -12.51 18.28
N ARG A 23 -14.97 -13.07 17.80
CA ARG A 23 -13.85 -13.49 18.64
C ARG A 23 -13.11 -12.30 19.24
N LEU A 24 -12.88 -11.25 18.45
CA LEU A 24 -12.33 -9.98 18.96
C LEU A 24 -13.22 -9.39 20.06
N ASP A 25 -14.54 -9.36 19.83
CA ASP A 25 -15.52 -8.87 20.81
C ASP A 25 -15.56 -9.73 22.08
N SER A 26 -15.17 -11.00 21.98
CA SER A 26 -15.04 -11.94 23.12
C SER A 26 -13.71 -11.81 23.87
N GLY A 27 -12.80 -10.93 23.41
CA GLY A 27 -11.52 -10.63 24.06
C GLY A 27 -10.31 -11.39 23.50
N ASP A 28 -10.45 -12.11 22.37
CA ASP A 28 -9.30 -12.75 21.72
C ASP A 28 -8.29 -11.70 21.21
N ASP A 29 -7.00 -12.06 21.26
CA ASP A 29 -5.93 -11.17 20.80
C ASP A 29 -5.94 -10.97 19.28
N PHE A 30 -5.78 -9.72 18.86
CA PHE A 30 -5.83 -9.33 17.45
C PHE A 30 -4.70 -9.94 16.63
N ALA A 31 -3.46 -9.91 17.13
CA ALA A 31 -2.31 -10.43 16.40
C ALA A 31 -2.43 -11.95 16.21
N THR A 32 -2.93 -12.64 17.22
CA THR A 32 -3.23 -14.08 17.17
C THR A 32 -4.28 -14.40 16.11
N LEU A 33 -5.38 -13.65 16.05
CA LEU A 33 -6.39 -13.85 15.01
C LEU A 33 -5.85 -13.50 13.62
N ALA A 34 -5.04 -12.46 13.47
CA ALA A 34 -4.41 -12.09 12.21
C ALA A 34 -3.47 -13.19 11.69
N MET A 35 -2.61 -13.76 12.53
CA MET A 35 -1.75 -14.90 12.15
C MET A 35 -2.56 -16.12 11.70
N ASN A 36 -3.64 -16.43 12.44
CA ASN A 36 -4.44 -17.61 12.19
C ASN A 36 -5.36 -17.49 10.98
N TYR A 37 -5.85 -16.29 10.65
CA TYR A 37 -6.95 -16.13 9.70
C TYR A 37 -6.69 -15.13 8.57
N SER A 38 -5.79 -14.15 8.73
CA SER A 38 -5.55 -13.11 7.71
C SER A 38 -5.03 -13.70 6.41
N GLU A 39 -5.66 -13.31 5.30
CA GLU A 39 -5.26 -13.72 3.95
C GLU A 39 -4.21 -12.79 3.34
N ASP A 40 -3.86 -11.70 4.03
CA ASP A 40 -2.73 -10.84 3.68
C ASP A 40 -1.40 -11.58 3.95
N THR A 41 -0.72 -11.96 2.88
CA THR A 41 0.54 -12.71 2.95
C THR A 41 1.69 -11.87 3.49
N ASP A 42 1.61 -10.55 3.38
CA ASP A 42 2.72 -9.65 3.71
C ASP A 42 2.81 -9.42 5.22
N THR A 43 1.65 -9.43 5.89
CA THR A 43 1.56 -9.05 7.31
C THR A 43 1.06 -10.18 8.22
N SER A 44 0.38 -11.20 7.68
CA SER A 44 -0.23 -12.25 8.52
C SER A 44 0.77 -12.96 9.42
N SER A 45 1.99 -13.25 8.95
CA SER A 45 3.03 -13.91 9.76
C SER A 45 3.50 -13.08 10.97
N ASN A 46 3.35 -11.76 10.92
CA ASN A 46 3.70 -10.82 11.99
C ASN A 46 2.46 -10.23 12.66
N GLY A 47 1.36 -10.99 12.75
CA GLY A 47 0.15 -10.56 13.46
C GLY A 47 -0.58 -9.39 12.81
N GLY A 48 -0.37 -9.14 11.52
CA GLY A 48 -1.00 -8.02 10.80
C GLY A 48 -0.33 -6.67 11.05
N ASP A 49 0.88 -6.64 11.62
CA ASP A 49 1.57 -5.39 11.90
C ASP A 49 2.05 -4.69 10.62
N LEU A 50 1.59 -3.45 10.45
CA LEU A 50 1.96 -2.56 9.34
C LEU A 50 3.05 -1.57 9.72
N GLY A 51 3.47 -1.55 10.99
CA GLY A 51 4.37 -0.55 11.54
C GLY A 51 3.78 0.86 11.53
N PHE A 52 4.64 1.86 11.81
CA PHE A 52 4.26 3.26 11.74
C PHE A 52 4.09 3.71 10.30
N THR A 53 2.85 4.03 9.95
CA THR A 53 2.46 4.46 8.62
C THR A 53 2.08 5.95 8.66
N PRO A 54 2.65 6.80 7.79
CA PRO A 54 2.24 8.21 7.71
C PRO A 54 0.77 8.34 7.36
N GLU A 55 0.05 9.27 7.99
CA GLU A 55 -1.38 9.49 7.68
C GLU A 55 -1.63 9.80 6.19
N SER A 56 -0.64 10.43 5.52
CA SER A 56 -0.70 10.72 4.09
C SER A 56 -0.80 9.47 3.20
N SER A 57 -0.24 8.33 3.60
CA SER A 57 -0.31 7.10 2.80
C SER A 57 -1.67 6.40 2.90
N LEU A 58 -2.50 6.72 3.92
CA LEU A 58 -3.88 6.25 3.99
C LEU A 58 -4.73 6.77 2.82
N ARG A 59 -4.27 7.81 2.10
CA ARG A 59 -4.91 8.28 0.85
C ARG A 59 -4.87 7.24 -0.26
N ASN A 60 -3.95 6.29 -0.20
CA ASN A 60 -3.82 5.20 -1.18
C ASN A 60 -4.71 3.99 -0.83
N THR A 61 -5.41 4.02 0.30
CA THR A 61 -6.37 2.99 0.71
C THR A 61 -7.80 3.38 0.31
N ASP A 62 -8.74 2.43 0.30
CA ASP A 62 -10.13 2.73 0.02
C ASP A 62 -10.70 3.80 0.99
N PRO A 63 -11.61 4.68 0.52
CA PRO A 63 -12.09 5.81 1.31
C PRO A 63 -12.76 5.40 2.63
N THR A 64 -13.44 4.25 2.65
CA THR A 64 -14.16 3.74 3.82
C THR A 64 -13.18 3.34 4.92
N THR A 65 -12.14 2.58 4.58
CA THR A 65 -11.08 2.23 5.52
C THR A 65 -10.39 3.49 6.06
N ARG A 66 -10.07 4.45 5.20
CA ARG A 66 -9.44 5.71 5.64
C ARG A 66 -10.29 6.44 6.67
N ASP A 67 -11.58 6.65 6.39
CA ASP A 67 -12.49 7.38 7.28
C ASP A 67 -12.69 6.68 8.64
N ILE A 68 -12.70 5.35 8.65
CA ILE A 68 -12.79 4.59 9.90
C ILE A 68 -11.50 4.73 10.71
N VAL A 69 -10.34 4.51 10.08
CA VAL A 69 -9.03 4.56 10.75
C VAL A 69 -8.76 5.93 11.37
N THR A 70 -9.14 7.03 10.71
CA THR A 70 -8.94 8.38 11.25
C THR A 70 -9.77 8.66 12.52
N LYS A 71 -10.87 7.93 12.71
CA LYS A 71 -11.78 8.04 13.87
C LYS A 71 -11.43 7.09 15.01
N LEU A 72 -10.63 6.06 14.76
CA LEU A 72 -10.20 5.12 15.79
C LEU A 72 -9.30 5.81 16.82
N LYS A 73 -9.43 5.37 18.07
CA LYS A 73 -8.49 5.68 19.15
C LYS A 73 -7.47 4.54 19.29
N PRO A 74 -6.24 4.82 19.78
CA PRO A 74 -5.28 3.77 20.09
C PRO A 74 -5.90 2.65 20.94
N GLY A 75 -5.60 1.41 20.58
CA GLY A 75 -6.17 0.19 21.16
C GLY A 75 -7.47 -0.29 20.51
N GLN A 76 -8.19 0.55 19.77
CA GLN A 76 -9.47 0.18 19.14
C GLN A 76 -9.27 -0.52 17.80
N TYR A 77 -10.18 -1.46 17.49
CA TYR A 77 -10.34 -2.04 16.15
C TYR A 77 -11.62 -1.54 15.49
N SER A 78 -11.64 -1.58 14.16
CA SER A 78 -12.77 -1.20 13.34
C SER A 78 -13.91 -2.22 13.40
N PRO A 79 -15.15 -1.84 13.05
CA PRO A 79 -16.11 -2.81 12.55
C PRO A 79 -15.59 -3.50 11.27
N VAL A 80 -16.33 -4.51 10.80
CA VAL A 80 -16.04 -5.15 9.51
C VAL A 80 -16.18 -4.13 8.38
N ILE A 81 -15.11 -4.00 7.59
CA ILE A 81 -15.06 -3.08 6.44
C ILE A 81 -15.18 -3.88 5.15
N ALA A 82 -16.18 -3.55 4.33
CA ALA A 82 -16.30 -4.08 2.98
C ALA A 82 -15.44 -3.26 2.00
N VAL A 83 -14.46 -3.92 1.39
CA VAL A 83 -13.56 -3.31 0.41
C VAL A 83 -14.18 -3.48 -0.96
N THR A 84 -14.44 -2.37 -1.65
CA THR A 84 -15.05 -2.39 -2.99
C THR A 84 -14.18 -1.66 -4.00
N ASN A 85 -14.28 -2.06 -5.26
CA ASN A 85 -13.68 -1.32 -6.36
C ASN A 85 -14.35 0.06 -6.46
N PRO A 86 -13.59 1.17 -6.47
CA PRO A 86 -14.19 2.50 -6.51
C PRO A 86 -14.97 2.76 -7.82
N ALA A 87 -14.56 2.18 -8.94
CA ALA A 87 -15.18 2.33 -10.25
C ALA A 87 -16.33 1.35 -10.48
N SER A 88 -16.12 0.04 -10.27
CA SER A 88 -17.13 -0.99 -10.57
C SER A 88 -18.07 -1.31 -9.41
N LYS A 89 -17.80 -0.82 -8.19
CA LYS A 89 -18.48 -1.17 -6.93
C LYS A 89 -18.46 -2.66 -6.59
N GLN A 90 -17.67 -3.46 -7.30
CA GLN A 90 -17.49 -4.88 -7.03
C GLN A 90 -16.78 -5.09 -5.69
N LEU A 91 -17.27 -6.03 -4.89
CA LEU A 91 -16.65 -6.41 -3.63
C LEU A 91 -15.33 -7.15 -3.90
N PHE A 92 -14.25 -6.64 -3.31
CA PHE A 92 -12.93 -7.28 -3.29
C PHE A 92 -12.73 -8.17 -2.07
N GLY A 93 -13.35 -7.82 -0.93
CA GLY A 93 -13.24 -8.61 0.28
C GLY A 93 -13.59 -7.81 1.53
N PHE A 94 -13.16 -8.33 2.68
CA PHE A 94 -13.42 -7.74 3.98
C PHE A 94 -12.12 -7.55 4.76
N ARG A 95 -12.10 -6.54 5.64
CA ARG A 95 -10.99 -6.33 6.57
C ARG A 95 -11.48 -5.79 7.91
N ILE A 96 -10.65 -5.96 8.93
CA ILE A 96 -10.74 -5.31 10.23
C ILE A 96 -9.37 -4.69 10.50
N VAL A 97 -9.33 -3.45 10.98
CA VAL A 97 -8.08 -2.72 11.25
C VAL A 97 -8.04 -2.33 12.71
N LYS A 98 -6.90 -2.54 13.39
CA LYS A 98 -6.64 -2.07 14.76
C LYS A 98 -5.65 -0.92 14.75
N LEU A 99 -6.02 0.18 15.39
CA LEU A 99 -5.09 1.28 15.62
C LEU A 99 -4.28 0.97 16.88
N VAL A 100 -3.01 0.60 16.72
CA VAL A 100 -2.14 0.28 17.86
C VAL A 100 -1.74 1.55 18.60
N ALA A 101 -1.17 2.52 17.87
CA ALA A 101 -0.73 3.79 18.41
C ALA A 101 -0.95 4.90 17.36
N LYS A 102 -1.09 6.13 17.85
CA LYS A 102 -1.13 7.32 17.01
C LYS A 102 -0.14 8.33 17.56
N GLU A 103 0.93 8.58 16.81
CA GLU A 103 1.82 9.70 17.10
C GLU A 103 1.18 10.97 16.54
N PRO A 104 1.03 12.04 17.33
CA PRO A 104 0.58 13.32 16.81
C PRO A 104 1.55 13.81 15.73
N ALA A 105 1.03 14.59 14.79
CA ALA A 105 1.86 15.33 13.84
C ALA A 105 2.70 16.37 14.59
N GLY A 106 3.75 15.92 15.25
CA GLY A 106 4.82 16.75 15.79
C GLY A 106 5.96 16.79 14.78
N GLN A 107 6.65 17.93 14.71
CA GLN A 107 7.99 17.94 14.17
C GLN A 107 8.82 17.04 15.09
N ARG A 108 9.08 15.79 14.68
CA ARG A 108 10.18 15.05 15.30
C ARG A 108 11.40 15.96 15.19
N GLU A 109 12.04 16.24 16.32
CA GLU A 109 13.10 17.24 16.34
C GLU A 109 14.17 16.87 15.31
N LEU A 110 14.71 17.87 14.62
CA LEU A 110 15.84 17.66 13.70
C LEU A 110 17.05 17.03 14.42
N GLY A 111 17.07 17.04 15.75
CA GLY A 111 18.06 16.35 16.58
C GLY A 111 17.86 14.82 16.71
N ASP A 112 16.69 14.27 16.39
CA ASP A 112 16.46 12.80 16.47
C ASP A 112 17.31 12.09 15.40
N PRO A 113 18.23 11.18 15.78
CA PRO A 113 19.08 10.47 14.84
C PRO A 113 18.32 9.74 13.72
N ARG A 114 17.10 9.26 14.00
CA ARG A 114 16.25 8.57 13.02
C ARG A 114 15.71 9.55 11.97
N VAL A 115 15.36 10.77 12.38
CA VAL A 115 14.92 11.84 11.47
C VAL A 115 16.08 12.27 10.60
N GLN A 116 17.25 12.50 11.19
CA GLN A 116 18.44 12.88 10.43
C GLN A 116 18.82 11.81 9.41
N GLN A 117 18.77 10.53 9.81
CA GLN A 117 19.07 9.43 8.91
C GLN A 117 18.05 9.33 7.77
N ALA A 118 16.76 9.43 8.07
CA ALA A 118 15.71 9.42 7.05
C ALA A 118 15.85 10.58 6.05
N VAL A 119 16.11 11.79 6.54
CA VAL A 119 16.35 12.98 5.69
C VAL A 119 17.60 12.79 4.84
N ARG A 120 18.71 12.28 5.39
CA ARG A 120 19.94 12.00 4.64
C ARG A 120 19.70 10.99 3.53
N THR A 121 19.03 9.88 3.81
CA THR A 121 18.68 8.86 2.80
C THR A 121 17.81 9.48 1.72
N GLN A 122 16.75 10.20 2.08
CA GLN A 122 15.86 10.82 1.11
C GLN A 122 16.57 11.84 0.21
N LEU A 123 17.47 12.66 0.76
CA LEU A 123 18.26 13.61 -0.04
C LEU A 123 19.25 12.90 -0.98
N ARG A 124 19.86 11.80 -0.54
CA ARG A 124 20.73 10.97 -1.39
C ARG A 124 19.94 10.34 -2.53
N ASP A 125 18.81 9.71 -2.25
CA ASP A 125 17.97 9.07 -3.26
C ASP A 125 17.49 10.07 -4.31
N ARG A 126 17.05 11.26 -3.87
CA ARG A 126 16.65 12.35 -4.80
C ARG A 126 17.81 12.80 -5.68
N ARG A 127 19.01 12.97 -5.10
CA ARG A 127 20.21 13.36 -5.86
C ARG A 127 20.59 12.28 -6.88
N GLU A 128 20.55 11.01 -6.49
CA GLU A 128 20.85 9.89 -7.37
C GLU A 128 19.86 9.83 -8.54
N GLN A 129 18.56 9.98 -8.27
CA GLN A 129 17.53 10.02 -9.33
C GLN A 129 17.78 11.14 -10.32
N LEU A 130 18.11 12.36 -9.85
CA LEU A 130 18.43 13.49 -10.72
C LEU A 130 19.67 13.23 -11.56
N LEU A 131 20.76 12.72 -10.97
CA LEU A 131 21.98 12.41 -11.69
C LEU A 131 21.77 11.29 -12.72
N LYS A 132 20.99 10.27 -12.38
CA LYS A 132 20.65 9.18 -13.29
C LYS A 132 19.85 9.68 -14.49
N ALA A 133 18.87 10.57 -14.25
CA ALA A 133 18.10 11.18 -15.32
C ALA A 133 18.98 12.01 -16.28
N ALA A 134 19.83 12.88 -15.73
CA ALA A 134 20.76 13.68 -16.52
C ALA A 134 21.78 12.81 -17.28
N TYR A 135 22.28 11.75 -16.65
CA TYR A 135 23.17 10.79 -17.30
C TYR A 135 22.51 10.11 -18.50
N TYR A 136 21.25 9.67 -18.37
CA TYR A 136 20.52 9.09 -19.49
C TYR A 136 20.22 10.08 -20.61
N GLU A 137 19.97 11.35 -20.28
CA GLU A 137 19.80 12.41 -21.28
C GLU A 137 21.08 12.57 -22.11
N VAL A 138 22.23 12.73 -21.46
CA VAL A 138 23.53 12.86 -22.14
C VAL A 138 23.84 11.63 -23.00
N LEU A 139 23.62 10.43 -22.47
CA LEU A 139 23.82 9.19 -23.24
C LEU A 139 22.91 9.13 -24.47
N ARG A 140 21.65 9.56 -24.35
CA ARG A 140 20.70 9.56 -25.46
C ARG A 140 21.12 10.56 -26.54
N ASP A 141 21.58 11.75 -26.15
CA ASP A 141 22.02 12.79 -27.08
C ASP A 141 23.31 12.42 -27.81
N GLN A 142 24.21 11.71 -27.14
CA GLN A 142 25.48 11.25 -27.73
C GLN A 142 25.33 9.95 -28.52
N ALA A 143 24.26 9.19 -28.32
CA ALA A 143 24.02 7.95 -29.03
C ALA A 143 23.49 8.19 -30.44
N LYS A 144 24.02 7.45 -31.42
CA LYS A 144 23.41 7.36 -32.74
C LYS A 144 22.21 6.40 -32.67
N VAL A 145 21.00 6.94 -32.64
CA VAL A 145 19.75 6.15 -32.63
C VAL A 145 19.10 6.20 -34.01
N GLU A 146 18.93 5.05 -34.65
CA GLU A 146 18.24 4.91 -35.93
C GLU A 146 16.86 4.24 -35.73
N ASN A 147 15.79 4.86 -36.22
CA ASN A 147 14.42 4.32 -36.13
C ASN A 147 13.93 3.85 -37.51
N TYR A 148 14.23 2.60 -37.84
CA TYR A 148 13.88 2.01 -39.15
C TYR A 148 12.38 1.88 -39.41
N TYR A 149 11.54 1.85 -38.37
CA TYR A 149 10.09 1.82 -38.52
C TYR A 149 9.55 3.20 -38.93
N ALA A 150 9.99 4.25 -38.25
CA ALA A 150 9.65 5.63 -38.63
C ALA A 150 10.17 5.96 -40.04
N GLN A 151 11.38 5.49 -40.37
CA GLN A 151 11.95 5.61 -41.72
C GLN A 151 11.03 4.99 -42.78
N LYS A 152 10.60 3.73 -42.57
CA LYS A 152 9.66 3.05 -43.49
C LYS A 152 8.33 3.79 -43.65
N VAL A 153 7.76 4.35 -42.59
CA VAL A 153 6.48 5.09 -42.66
C VAL A 153 6.64 6.39 -43.45
N LEU A 154 7.74 7.12 -43.27
CA LEU A 154 8.06 8.32 -44.04
C LEU A 154 8.27 8.00 -45.51
N ASP A 155 9.05 6.96 -45.81
CA ASP A 155 9.34 6.52 -47.18
C ASP A 155 8.04 6.07 -47.89
N THR A 156 7.13 5.40 -47.20
CA THR A 156 5.86 4.95 -47.78
C THR A 156 4.91 6.12 -48.07
N ASN A 157 4.92 7.18 -47.24
CA ASN A 157 4.08 8.37 -47.43
C ASN A 157 4.67 9.37 -48.44
N ALA A 158 6.00 9.43 -48.60
CA ALA A 158 6.67 10.29 -49.59
C ALA A 158 6.52 9.79 -51.04
N VAL A 159 6.24 8.49 -51.23
CA VAL A 159 6.01 7.87 -52.56
C VAL A 159 4.55 8.04 -53.03
N ALA A 160 3.67 8.58 -52.19
CA ALA A 160 2.24 8.78 -52.48
C ALA A 160 1.85 10.21 -52.90
N GLN A 161 2.82 11.09 -53.20
CA GLN A 161 2.63 12.41 -53.85
C GLN A 161 3.31 12.43 -55.21
#